data_AF-C7ZEN2-F1
#
_entry.id   AF-C7ZEN2-F1
#
_cell.length_a   1.000
_cell.length_b   1.000
_cell.length_c   1.000
_cell.angle_alpha   90.00
_cell.angle_beta   90.00
_cell.angle_gamma   90.00
#
_symmetry.space_group_name_H-M   'P 1'
#
loop_
_entity.id
_entity.type
_entity.pdbx_description
1 polymer ?
#
loop_
_entity_poly.entity_id
_entity_poly.type
_entity_poly.pdbx_seq_one_letter_code
_entity_poly.pdbx_strand_id
1 'polypeptide(L)'
;MRSLSYQSLQDFTGLSAVREAVAGGDPGILILDLPVLQGDASLKTLPQGLVLRKNGAPSSVPVTVMEKLHKFSHDVFKNLSHAVELPWEKYLGEMHEFTAPGNDELRTVSLDEPVANEWSTLTIVLNSSHPQQALVLFGEALATFTEGMTSKPLGSVIDVGELAGLIGKPQGDWIVYYVRPNEDVFYTRTAGALMTPLSTTEYEQRKRVKDSKSV
;
A
#
# COMPACT_ATOMS: atom_id res chain seq x y z
N MET A 1 -4.93 -14.79 5.48
CA MET A 1 -4.22 -13.57 5.88
C MET A 1 -3.73 -13.65 7.32
N ARG A 2 -2.58 -13.05 7.62
CA ARG A 2 -1.96 -13.06 8.95
C ARG A 2 -2.08 -11.70 9.64
N SER A 3 -2.19 -11.73 10.96
CA SER A 3 -2.30 -10.55 11.82
C SER A 3 -1.01 -10.29 12.57
N LEU A 4 -0.57 -9.03 12.62
CA LEU A 4 0.67 -8.57 13.24
C LEU A 4 0.40 -7.33 14.08
N SER A 5 1.10 -7.16 15.20
CA SER A 5 1.11 -5.87 15.89
C SER A 5 2.03 -4.91 15.15
N TYR A 6 1.74 -3.61 15.18
CA TYR A 6 2.60 -2.59 14.58
C TYR A 6 4.02 -2.63 15.15
N GLN A 7 4.16 -2.84 16.47
CA GLN A 7 5.46 -2.96 17.13
C GLN A 7 6.34 -4.06 16.52
N SER A 8 5.72 -5.19 16.14
CA SER A 8 6.45 -6.32 15.57
C SER A 8 7.07 -6.04 14.19
N LEU A 9 6.57 -5.01 13.48
CA LEU A 9 7.19 -4.53 12.24
C LEU A 9 8.46 -3.72 12.53
N GLN A 10 8.49 -2.96 13.63
CA GLN A 10 9.59 -2.06 13.96
C GLN A 10 10.82 -2.80 14.51
N ASP A 11 10.60 -3.89 15.24
CA ASP A 11 11.66 -4.71 15.84
C ASP A 11 11.94 -6.02 15.09
N PHE A 12 11.30 -6.20 13.92
CA PHE A 12 11.38 -7.39 13.06
C PHE A 12 10.92 -8.71 13.70
N THR A 13 10.32 -8.69 14.90
CA THR A 13 9.76 -9.91 15.49
C THR A 13 8.59 -10.49 14.67
N GLY A 14 7.93 -9.65 13.85
CA GLY A 14 6.88 -10.05 12.91
C GLY A 14 7.37 -10.58 11.56
N LEU A 15 8.68 -10.56 11.28
CA LEU A 15 9.23 -10.91 9.97
C LEU A 15 8.89 -12.35 9.54
N SER A 16 8.85 -13.31 10.47
CA SER A 16 8.46 -14.69 10.17
C SER A 16 7.03 -14.75 9.61
N ALA A 17 6.08 -14.04 10.22
CA ALA A 17 4.71 -14.01 9.74
C ALA A 17 4.59 -13.30 8.39
N VAL A 18 5.39 -12.26 8.13
CA VAL A 18 5.44 -11.62 6.79
C VAL A 18 5.96 -12.60 5.74
N ARG A 19 7.04 -13.34 6.03
CA ARG A 19 7.56 -14.38 5.12
C ARG A 19 6.54 -15.47 4.86
N GLU A 20 5.85 -15.92 5.89
CA GLU A 20 4.82 -16.92 5.75
C GLU A 20 3.60 -16.40 4.97
N ALA A 21 3.24 -15.12 5.10
CA ALA A 21 2.18 -14.50 4.29
C ALA A 21 2.56 -14.53 2.81
N VAL A 22 3.79 -14.11 2.49
CA VAL A 22 4.33 -14.14 1.12
C VAL A 22 4.38 -15.58 0.58
N ALA A 23 5.02 -16.50 1.30
CA ALA A 23 5.18 -17.89 0.87
C ALA A 23 3.85 -18.65 0.80
N GLY A 24 2.88 -18.30 1.65
CA GLY A 24 1.54 -18.88 1.68
C GLY A 24 0.59 -18.32 0.62
N GLY A 25 1.00 -17.29 -0.12
CA GLY A 25 0.16 -16.64 -1.12
C GLY A 25 -0.96 -15.78 -0.52
N ASP A 26 -0.79 -15.27 0.70
CA ASP A 26 -1.71 -14.27 1.24
C ASP A 26 -1.63 -12.99 0.40
N PRO A 27 -2.76 -12.33 0.08
CA PRO A 27 -2.77 -11.09 -0.72
C PRO A 27 -2.38 -9.85 0.10
N GLY A 28 -1.96 -10.03 1.36
CA GLY A 28 -1.67 -8.95 2.28
C GLY A 28 -1.46 -9.43 3.71
N ILE A 29 -1.41 -8.48 4.63
CA ILE A 29 -1.30 -8.67 6.08
C ILE A 29 -2.24 -7.69 6.78
N LEU A 30 -2.70 -8.08 7.95
CA LEU A 30 -3.46 -7.23 8.83
C LEU A 30 -2.55 -6.70 9.95
N ILE A 31 -2.52 -5.38 10.11
CA ILE A 31 -1.74 -4.72 11.16
C ILE A 31 -2.68 -4.21 12.25
N LEU A 32 -2.33 -4.50 13.50
CA LEU A 32 -3.04 -4.12 14.72
C LEU A 32 -2.22 -3.10 15.51
N ASP A 33 -2.86 -2.44 16.46
CA ASP A 33 -2.25 -1.51 17.42
C ASP A 33 -1.48 -0.36 16.75
N LEU A 34 -1.96 0.19 15.62
CA LEU A 34 -1.28 1.29 14.90
C LEU A 34 -1.23 2.57 15.77
N PRO A 35 -0.05 2.99 16.26
CA PRO A 35 0.06 4.13 17.17
C PRO A 35 -0.03 5.46 16.41
N VAL A 36 0.41 5.50 15.15
CA VAL A 36 0.50 6.72 14.32
C VAL A 36 -0.87 7.40 14.14
N LEU A 37 -1.95 6.62 14.23
CA LEU A 37 -3.32 7.04 14.02
C LEU A 37 -4.19 6.93 15.28
N GLN A 38 -3.61 6.52 16.40
CA GLN A 38 -4.33 6.36 17.65
C GLN A 38 -4.74 7.74 18.19
N GLY A 39 -6.05 7.97 18.31
CA GLY A 39 -6.60 9.25 18.79
C GLY A 39 -6.46 10.39 17.78
N ASP A 40 -6.11 10.09 16.52
CA ASP A 40 -5.95 11.10 15.49
C ASP A 40 -7.32 11.62 15.03
N ALA A 41 -7.71 12.79 15.54
CA ALA A 41 -8.95 13.46 15.17
C ALA A 41 -9.00 13.80 13.67
N SER A 42 -7.84 13.91 12.99
CA SER A 42 -7.79 14.26 11.56
C SER A 42 -8.52 13.26 10.68
N LEU A 43 -8.49 11.96 11.02
CA LEU A 43 -9.16 10.91 10.25
C LEU A 43 -10.68 11.05 10.25
N LYS A 44 -11.26 11.56 11.35
CA LYS A 44 -12.71 11.83 11.45
C LYS A 44 -13.12 13.12 10.75
N THR A 45 -12.16 13.98 10.41
CA THR A 45 -12.39 15.26 9.74
C THR A 45 -12.12 15.23 8.23
N LEU A 46 -11.68 14.08 7.69
CA LEU A 46 -11.51 13.95 6.25
C LEU A 46 -12.88 14.08 5.57
N PRO A 47 -12.98 14.88 4.48
CA PRO A 47 -14.21 14.97 3.71
C PRO A 47 -14.61 13.60 3.16
N GLN A 48 -15.91 13.29 3.14
CA GLN A 48 -16.44 12.12 2.42
C GLN A 48 -16.21 12.28 0.91
N GLY A 49 -15.83 11.21 0.22
CA GLY A 49 -15.52 11.23 -1.22
C GLY A 49 -14.24 12.00 -1.57
N LEU A 50 -13.36 12.23 -0.59
CA LEU A 50 -12.05 12.83 -0.81
C LEU A 50 -11.25 11.97 -1.78
N VAL A 51 -10.61 12.62 -2.76
CA VAL A 51 -9.55 12.05 -3.58
C VAL A 51 -8.41 13.05 -3.60
N LEU A 52 -7.34 12.75 -2.86
CA LEU A 52 -6.14 13.57 -2.79
C LEU A 52 -4.97 12.81 -3.41
N ARG A 53 -4.30 13.42 -4.38
CA ARG A 53 -3.01 12.95 -4.89
C ARG A 53 -1.88 13.75 -4.24
N LYS A 54 -0.74 13.10 -4.01
CA LYS A 54 0.48 13.67 -3.43
C LYS A 54 0.90 15.01 -4.03
N ASN A 55 0.83 15.13 -5.35
CA ASN A 55 1.19 16.35 -6.08
C ASN A 55 -0.02 17.30 -6.32
N GLY A 56 -1.18 17.02 -5.72
CA GLY A 56 -2.39 17.83 -5.79
C GLY A 56 -2.48 18.88 -4.67
N ALA A 57 -3.30 19.92 -4.89
CA ALA A 57 -3.41 21.17 -4.11
C ALA A 57 -3.27 21.09 -2.56
N PRO A 58 -2.81 22.17 -1.89
CA PRO A 58 -2.30 22.13 -0.52
C PRO A 58 -3.44 22.18 0.51
N SER A 59 -3.99 21.03 0.90
CA SER A 59 -4.81 20.92 2.12
C SER A 59 -3.96 20.34 3.27
N SER A 60 -3.82 21.05 4.39
CA SER A 60 -2.89 20.67 5.47
C SER A 60 -3.25 19.36 6.20
N VAL A 61 -4.54 19.08 6.40
CA VAL A 61 -4.99 17.92 7.19
C VAL A 61 -4.90 16.60 6.40
N PRO A 62 -5.49 16.46 5.20
CA PRO A 62 -5.32 15.27 4.37
C PRO A 62 -3.85 14.94 4.05
N VAL A 63 -3.01 15.95 3.84
CA VAL A 63 -1.57 15.75 3.62
C VAL A 63 -0.89 15.17 4.86
N THR A 64 -1.24 15.63 6.06
CA THR A 64 -0.69 15.07 7.31
C THR A 64 -1.08 13.60 7.49
N VAL A 65 -2.32 13.23 7.17
CA VAL A 65 -2.76 11.82 7.18
C VAL A 65 -1.96 10.99 6.18
N MET A 66 -1.79 11.51 4.97
CA MET A 66 -1.02 10.87 3.92
C MET A 66 0.44 10.64 4.33
N GLU A 67 1.11 11.65 4.92
CA GLU A 67 2.47 11.53 5.46
C GLU A 67 2.59 10.46 6.55
N LYS A 68 1.59 10.39 7.44
CA LYS A 68 1.54 9.38 8.51
C LYS A 68 1.41 7.97 7.95
N LEU A 69 0.49 7.77 6.99
CA LEU A 69 0.30 6.48 6.32
C LEU A 69 1.52 6.08 5.48
N HIS A 70 2.19 7.06 4.88
CA HIS A 70 3.43 6.84 4.16
C HIS A 70 4.58 6.42 5.09
N LYS A 71 4.73 7.05 6.26
CA LYS A 71 5.70 6.57 7.26
C LYS A 71 5.41 5.14 7.69
N PHE A 72 4.13 4.81 7.89
CA PHE A 72 3.72 3.44 8.19
C PHE A 72 4.06 2.47 7.05
N SER A 73 3.86 2.85 5.77
CA SER A 73 4.23 1.98 4.64
C SER A 73 5.71 1.65 4.61
N HIS A 74 6.58 2.57 5.05
CA HIS A 74 8.03 2.32 5.16
C HIS A 74 8.37 1.26 6.21
N ASP A 75 7.63 1.18 7.32
CA ASP A 75 7.84 0.10 8.30
C ASP A 75 7.42 -1.27 7.75
N VAL A 76 6.37 -1.31 6.93
CA VAL A 76 5.99 -2.52 6.18
C VAL A 76 7.05 -2.87 5.14
N PHE A 77 7.55 -1.88 4.40
CA PHE A 77 8.57 -2.07 3.35
C PHE A 77 9.87 -2.66 3.86
N LYS A 78 10.31 -2.33 5.08
CA LYS A 78 11.50 -2.96 5.69
C LYS A 78 11.33 -4.47 5.79
N ASN A 79 10.21 -4.91 6.36
CA ASN A 79 9.90 -6.33 6.52
C ASN A 79 9.71 -7.03 5.17
N LEU A 80 9.01 -6.38 4.23
CA LEU A 80 8.84 -6.91 2.88
C LEU A 80 10.16 -7.03 2.14
N SER A 81 11.06 -6.06 2.24
CA SER A 81 12.37 -6.12 1.60
C SER A 81 13.17 -7.36 2.05
N HIS A 82 13.06 -7.75 3.33
CA HIS A 82 13.64 -9.00 3.81
C HIS A 82 12.85 -10.26 3.43
N ALA A 83 11.52 -10.18 3.37
CA ALA A 83 10.68 -11.30 2.99
C ALA A 83 10.82 -11.65 1.51
N VAL A 84 11.14 -10.65 0.68
CA VAL A 84 11.33 -10.77 -0.77
C VAL A 84 12.81 -10.78 -1.18
N GLU A 85 13.69 -11.07 -0.22
CA GLU A 85 15.13 -11.29 -0.41
C GLU A 85 15.85 -10.15 -1.16
N LEU A 86 15.42 -8.91 -0.94
CA LEU A 86 16.09 -7.75 -1.52
C LEU A 86 17.44 -7.48 -0.85
N PRO A 87 18.37 -6.81 -1.56
CA PRO A 87 19.74 -6.61 -1.08
C PRO A 87 19.87 -5.88 0.27
N TRP A 88 18.84 -5.12 0.68
CA TRP A 88 18.80 -4.37 1.93
C TRP A 88 17.39 -3.94 2.32
N GLU A 89 17.19 -3.62 3.59
CA GLU A 89 15.89 -3.30 4.20
C GLU A 89 15.21 -2.05 3.62
N LYS A 90 15.99 -1.10 3.08
CA LYS A 90 15.48 0.19 2.59
C LYS A 90 15.08 0.19 1.12
N TYR A 91 15.32 -0.92 0.41
CA TYR A 91 15.15 -0.98 -1.04
C TYR A 91 13.79 -0.48 -1.52
N LEU A 92 12.71 -1.02 -0.93
CA LEU A 92 11.37 -0.57 -1.27
C LEU A 92 11.10 0.85 -0.76
N GLY A 93 11.60 1.23 0.42
CA GLY A 93 11.39 2.59 0.95
C GLY A 93 11.96 3.69 0.05
N GLU A 94 13.14 3.48 -0.52
CA GLU A 94 13.80 4.43 -1.43
C GLU A 94 13.07 4.59 -2.77
N MET A 95 12.32 3.57 -3.19
CA MET A 95 11.46 3.62 -4.38
C MET A 95 10.15 4.39 -4.16
N HIS A 96 9.89 4.80 -2.92
CA HIS A 96 8.68 5.49 -2.49
C HIS A 96 9.05 6.61 -1.53
N GLU A 97 9.96 7.50 -1.91
CA GLU A 97 10.26 8.67 -1.08
C GLU A 97 9.09 9.66 -1.11
N PHE A 98 8.62 10.09 0.07
CA PHE A 98 7.53 11.05 0.16
C PHE A 98 7.88 12.42 -0.45
N THR A 99 9.15 12.81 -0.50
CA THR A 99 9.57 14.09 -1.08
C THR A 99 9.77 14.02 -2.60
N ALA A 100 9.95 12.83 -3.16
CA ALA A 100 10.13 12.64 -4.59
C ALA A 100 8.78 12.72 -5.35
N PRO A 101 8.77 13.17 -6.62
CA PRO A 101 7.55 13.14 -7.45
C PRO A 101 6.90 11.76 -7.45
N GLY A 102 5.59 11.70 -7.23
CA GLY A 102 4.87 10.44 -7.17
C GLY A 102 3.37 10.63 -7.20
N ASN A 103 2.66 9.52 -7.41
CA ASN A 103 1.22 9.49 -7.58
C ASN A 103 0.50 8.79 -6.42
N ASP A 104 1.10 8.79 -5.23
CA ASP A 104 0.43 8.32 -4.02
C ASP A 104 -0.93 9.02 -3.88
N GLU A 105 -1.93 8.26 -3.45
CA GLU A 105 -3.31 8.73 -3.45
C GLU A 105 -4.02 8.32 -2.17
N LEU A 106 -4.65 9.29 -1.51
CA LEU A 106 -5.52 9.12 -0.36
C LEU A 106 -6.97 9.28 -0.81
N ARG A 107 -7.82 8.29 -0.49
CA ARG A 107 -9.27 8.34 -0.72
C ARG A 107 -10.05 8.12 0.57
N THR A 108 -11.24 8.73 0.65
CA THR A 108 -12.29 8.30 1.57
C THR A 108 -13.43 7.66 0.77
N VAL A 109 -13.91 6.51 1.23
CA VAL A 109 -14.93 5.70 0.56
C VAL A 109 -15.97 5.31 1.60
N SER A 110 -17.26 5.48 1.27
CA SER A 110 -18.32 5.13 2.21
C SER A 110 -18.45 3.61 2.39
N LEU A 111 -19.01 3.18 3.53
CA LEU A 111 -19.03 1.76 3.89
C LEU A 111 -19.86 0.89 2.94
N ASP A 112 -20.81 1.49 2.25
CA ASP A 112 -21.68 0.88 1.25
C ASP A 112 -21.07 0.89 -0.17
N GLU A 113 -19.96 1.60 -0.36
CA GLU A 113 -19.27 1.68 -1.64
C GLU A 113 -18.11 0.67 -1.73
N PRO A 114 -17.88 0.07 -2.90
CA PRO A 114 -16.75 -0.83 -3.10
C PRO A 114 -15.42 -0.08 -3.08
N VAL A 115 -14.45 -0.57 -2.30
CA VAL A 115 -13.07 -0.07 -2.33
C VAL A 115 -12.37 -0.59 -3.58
N ALA A 116 -11.93 0.29 -4.47
CA ALA A 116 -11.27 -0.09 -5.72
C ALA A 116 -9.89 -0.75 -5.50
N ASN A 117 -9.60 -1.80 -6.26
CA ASN A 117 -8.26 -2.39 -6.33
C ASN A 117 -7.45 -1.67 -7.42
N GLU A 118 -6.76 -0.59 -7.05
CA GLU A 118 -5.97 0.25 -7.97
C GLU A 118 -4.51 -0.20 -8.03
N TRP A 119 -3.79 0.25 -9.06
CA TRP A 119 -2.34 0.04 -9.15
C TRP A 119 -1.61 0.71 -7.99
N SER A 120 -0.90 -0.10 -7.22
CA SER A 120 -0.12 0.31 -6.06
C SER A 120 0.96 -0.73 -5.77
N THR A 121 1.95 -0.35 -4.99
CA THR A 121 2.89 -1.27 -4.35
C THR A 121 2.25 -1.82 -3.08
N LEU A 122 1.64 -0.94 -2.29
CA LEU A 122 0.81 -1.31 -1.15
C LEU A 122 -0.52 -0.55 -1.22
N THR A 123 -1.60 -1.22 -0.86
CA THR A 123 -2.87 -0.55 -0.55
C THR A 123 -3.15 -0.69 0.94
N ILE A 124 -3.25 0.43 1.63
CA ILE A 124 -3.54 0.48 3.07
C ILE A 124 -5.00 0.89 3.23
N VAL A 125 -5.81 0.02 3.82
CA VAL A 125 -7.22 0.27 4.11
C VAL A 125 -7.41 0.28 5.62
N LEU A 126 -8.04 1.34 6.13
CA LEU A 126 -8.42 1.47 7.53
C LEU A 126 -9.83 2.04 7.64
N ASN A 127 -10.45 1.90 8.80
CA ASN A 127 -11.76 2.47 9.07
C ASN A 127 -11.62 3.72 9.96
N SER A 128 -12.29 4.82 9.62
CA SER A 128 -12.16 6.08 10.36
C SER A 128 -12.66 6.00 11.82
N SER A 129 -13.54 5.05 12.14
CA SER A 129 -13.98 4.78 13.52
C SER A 129 -13.05 3.83 14.29
N HIS A 130 -12.23 3.04 13.59
CA HIS A 130 -11.30 2.07 14.18
C HIS A 130 -9.89 2.19 13.57
N PRO A 131 -9.20 3.33 13.75
CA PRO A 131 -7.96 3.64 13.03
C PRO A 131 -6.72 2.88 13.55
N GLN A 132 -6.88 2.08 14.60
CA GLN A 132 -5.80 1.26 15.18
C GLN A 132 -5.56 -0.04 14.40
N GLN A 133 -6.39 -0.34 13.40
CA GLN A 133 -6.31 -1.54 12.58
C GLN A 133 -6.22 -1.14 11.12
N ALA A 134 -5.32 -1.78 10.38
CA ALA A 134 -5.14 -1.53 8.96
C ALA A 134 -4.96 -2.84 8.21
N LEU A 135 -5.75 -3.02 7.16
CA LEU A 135 -5.54 -4.03 6.15
C LEU A 135 -4.49 -3.50 5.17
N VAL A 136 -3.36 -4.20 5.05
CA VAL A 136 -2.26 -3.83 4.14
C VAL A 136 -2.16 -4.89 3.06
N LEU A 137 -2.54 -4.53 1.84
CA LEU A 137 -2.56 -5.43 0.70
C LEU A 137 -1.31 -5.25 -0.17
N PHE A 138 -0.80 -6.37 -0.67
CA PHE A 138 0.28 -6.39 -1.64
C PHE A 138 -0.28 -6.02 -3.01
N GLY A 139 0.08 -4.85 -3.52
CA GLY A 139 -0.48 -4.33 -4.76
C GLY A 139 0.13 -4.98 -6.00
N GLU A 140 -0.50 -4.73 -7.16
CA GLU A 140 -0.04 -5.22 -8.46
C GLU A 140 1.41 -4.82 -8.77
N ALA A 141 1.83 -3.62 -8.37
CA ALA A 141 3.16 -3.12 -8.64
C ALA A 141 4.22 -3.94 -7.88
N LEU A 142 3.93 -4.31 -6.62
CA LEU A 142 4.80 -5.19 -5.83
C LEU A 142 4.85 -6.62 -6.40
N ALA A 143 3.69 -7.16 -6.80
CA ALA A 143 3.64 -8.47 -7.45
C ALA A 143 4.42 -8.49 -8.77
N THR A 144 4.34 -7.41 -9.56
CA THR A 144 5.12 -7.27 -10.80
C THR A 144 6.62 -7.21 -10.51
N PHE A 145 7.01 -6.39 -9.53
CA PHE A 145 8.39 -6.22 -9.11
C PHE A 145 9.01 -7.52 -8.60
N THR A 146 8.28 -8.25 -7.75
CA THR A 146 8.73 -9.51 -7.12
C THR A 146 8.50 -10.74 -8.01
N GLU A 147 8.19 -10.55 -9.29
CA GLU A 147 7.94 -11.63 -10.25
C GLU A 147 6.85 -12.63 -9.82
N GLY A 148 5.82 -12.11 -9.14
CA GLY A 148 4.69 -12.89 -8.65
C GLY A 148 4.96 -13.61 -7.32
N MET A 149 6.10 -13.36 -6.67
CA MET A 149 6.39 -13.95 -5.37
C MET A 149 5.42 -13.44 -4.29
N THR A 150 5.02 -12.16 -4.35
CA THR A 150 3.89 -11.66 -3.54
C THR A 150 2.58 -11.86 -4.29
N SER A 151 1.60 -12.48 -3.64
CA SER A 151 0.24 -12.57 -4.17
C SER A 151 -0.49 -11.25 -4.02
N LYS A 152 -1.33 -10.89 -5.00
CA LYS A 152 -2.12 -9.64 -5.02
C LYS A 152 -3.62 -9.94 -4.92
N PRO A 153 -4.46 -9.00 -4.47
CA PRO A 153 -5.91 -9.15 -4.53
C PRO A 153 -6.40 -9.42 -5.97
N LEU A 154 -7.36 -10.33 -6.11
CA LEU A 154 -7.98 -10.65 -7.40
C LEU A 154 -9.16 -9.72 -7.68
N GLY A 155 -9.35 -9.36 -8.95
CA GLY A 155 -10.45 -8.50 -9.39
C GLY A 155 -10.20 -7.00 -9.17
N SER A 156 -11.25 -6.21 -9.42
CA SER A 156 -11.19 -4.74 -9.39
C SER A 156 -11.63 -4.12 -8.06
N VAL A 157 -12.01 -4.94 -7.07
CA VAL A 157 -12.53 -4.50 -5.78
C VAL A 157 -11.79 -5.23 -4.67
N ILE A 158 -11.43 -4.49 -3.62
CA ILE A 158 -10.78 -5.00 -2.42
C ILE A 158 -11.85 -5.60 -1.51
N ASP A 159 -11.63 -6.84 -1.07
CA ASP A 159 -12.41 -7.43 0.01
C ASP A 159 -11.93 -6.88 1.36
N VAL A 160 -12.77 -6.05 1.99
CA VAL A 160 -12.54 -5.48 3.32
C VAL A 160 -13.17 -6.33 4.44
N GLY A 161 -13.69 -7.52 4.11
CA GLY A 161 -14.44 -8.39 5.02
C GLY A 161 -13.64 -8.82 6.25
N GLU A 162 -12.36 -9.13 6.10
CA GLU A 162 -11.49 -9.49 7.23
C GLU A 162 -11.32 -8.31 8.22
N LEU A 163 -11.12 -7.09 7.69
CA LEU A 163 -11.05 -5.88 8.50
C LEU A 163 -12.39 -5.57 9.16
N ALA A 164 -13.49 -5.67 8.41
CA ALA A 164 -14.85 -5.46 8.89
C ALA A 164 -15.24 -6.46 10.01
N GLY A 165 -14.83 -7.73 9.88
CA GLY A 165 -15.10 -8.77 10.86
C GLY A 165 -14.45 -8.52 12.22
N LEU A 166 -13.30 -7.86 12.25
CA LEU A 166 -12.56 -7.56 13.49
C LEU A 166 -13.05 -6.30 14.22
N ILE A 167 -13.52 -5.31 13.46
CA ILE A 167 -14.08 -4.06 14.01
C ILE A 167 -15.57 -4.18 14.38
N GLY A 168 -16.21 -5.31 14.08
CA GLY A 168 -17.61 -5.56 14.39
C GLY A 168 -18.54 -4.80 13.43
N LYS A 169 -19.33 -3.86 13.94
CA LYS A 169 -20.21 -3.02 13.10
C LYS A 169 -19.45 -1.76 12.69
N PRO A 170 -18.85 -1.70 11.48
CA PRO A 170 -18.10 -0.52 11.04
C PRO A 170 -18.99 0.72 11.04
N GLN A 171 -18.41 1.85 11.44
CA GLN A 171 -19.00 3.18 11.33
C GLN A 171 -18.00 4.12 10.62
N GLY A 172 -18.47 5.28 10.17
CA GLY A 172 -17.63 6.25 9.46
C GLY A 172 -17.38 5.83 8.01
N ASP A 173 -16.17 6.04 7.53
CA ASP A 173 -15.74 5.78 6.15
C ASP A 173 -14.51 4.87 6.13
N TRP A 174 -14.32 4.18 5.02
CA TRP A 174 -13.04 3.59 4.67
C TRP A 174 -12.08 4.69 4.25
N ILE A 175 -10.87 4.64 4.81
CA ILE A 175 -9.75 5.49 4.41
C ILE A 175 -8.78 4.58 3.69
N VAL A 176 -8.45 4.94 2.45
CA VAL A 176 -7.68 4.10 1.54
C VAL A 176 -6.48 4.90 1.07
N TYR A 177 -5.28 4.37 1.28
CA TYR A 177 -4.05 4.97 0.82
C TYR A 177 -3.33 4.02 -0.12
N TYR A 178 -3.20 4.45 -1.37
CA TYR A 178 -2.48 3.74 -2.43
C TYR A 178 -1.06 4.27 -2.47
N VAL A 179 -0.12 3.45 -2.00
CA VAL A 179 1.32 3.73 -2.09
C VAL A 179 1.77 3.33 -3.48
N ARG A 180 2.22 4.29 -4.29
CA ARG A 180 2.63 4.08 -5.67
C ARG A 180 4.12 4.38 -5.84
N PRO A 181 4.81 3.70 -6.77
CA PRO A 181 6.18 4.04 -7.09
C PRO A 181 6.30 5.51 -7.47
N ASN A 182 7.43 6.13 -7.11
CA ASN A 182 7.78 7.45 -7.64
C ASN A 182 7.82 7.41 -9.19
N GLU A 183 7.58 8.55 -9.84
CA GLU A 183 7.39 8.61 -11.30
C GLU A 183 8.59 8.07 -12.09
N ASP A 184 9.80 8.33 -11.58
CA ASP A 184 11.07 7.90 -12.19
C ASP A 184 11.52 6.50 -11.72
N VAL A 185 10.73 5.83 -10.87
CA VAL A 185 11.01 4.47 -10.41
C VAL A 185 10.44 3.48 -11.41
N PHE A 186 11.32 2.59 -11.81
CA PHE A 186 11.07 1.54 -12.77
C PHE A 186 11.22 0.20 -12.06
N TYR A 187 10.12 -0.53 -11.89
CA TYR A 187 10.21 -1.90 -11.41
C TYR A 187 10.81 -2.78 -12.50
N THR A 188 12.10 -3.06 -12.34
CA THR A 188 12.83 -4.06 -13.11
C THR A 188 12.87 -5.34 -12.28
N ARG A 189 12.60 -6.46 -12.94
CA ARG A 189 12.57 -7.79 -12.34
C ARG A 189 13.90 -8.11 -11.66
N THR A 190 13.87 -8.67 -10.45
CA THR A 190 15.03 -8.82 -9.55
C THR A 190 16.10 -9.84 -9.99
N ALA A 191 16.06 -10.37 -11.22
CA ALA A 191 17.19 -11.12 -11.79
C ALA A 191 17.21 -11.07 -13.33
N GLY A 192 18.01 -10.18 -13.91
CA GLY A 192 18.61 -10.36 -15.26
C GLY A 192 17.67 -10.50 -16.48
N ALA A 193 16.36 -10.32 -16.34
CA ALA A 193 15.43 -10.48 -17.46
C ALA A 193 15.25 -9.15 -18.22
N LEU A 194 15.66 -9.17 -19.50
CA LEU A 194 15.33 -8.20 -20.55
C LEU A 194 13.80 -8.01 -20.66
N MET A 195 13.23 -7.12 -19.84
CA MET A 195 11.84 -6.66 -19.97
C MET A 195 11.78 -5.16 -19.70
N THR A 196 10.97 -4.47 -20.51
CA THR A 196 10.76 -3.04 -20.41
C THR A 196 10.23 -2.69 -19.02
N PRO A 197 10.86 -1.73 -18.32
CA PRO A 197 10.36 -1.30 -17.03
C PRO A 197 8.94 -0.72 -17.17
N LEU A 198 8.13 -0.84 -16.11
CA LEU A 198 6.78 -0.27 -16.04
C LEU A 198 6.72 0.73 -14.88
N SER A 199 6.78 2.01 -15.22
CA SER A 199 6.48 3.13 -14.33
C SER A 199 4.97 3.29 -14.12
N THR A 200 4.59 4.05 -13.09
CA THR A 200 3.18 4.43 -12.84
C THR A 200 2.56 5.09 -14.07
N THR A 201 3.29 5.96 -14.75
CA THR A 201 2.84 6.65 -15.97
C THR A 201 2.61 5.68 -17.13
N GLU A 202 3.48 4.69 -17.31
CA GLU A 202 3.33 3.69 -18.39
C GLU A 202 2.13 2.79 -18.15
N TYR A 203 1.86 2.44 -16.88
CA TYR A 203 0.65 1.73 -16.49
C TYR A 203 -0.61 2.53 -16.82
N GLU A 204 -0.67 3.82 -16.43
CA GLU A 204 -1.81 4.69 -16.72
C GLU A 204 -2.04 4.87 -18.23
N GLN A 205 -0.96 4.93 -19.01
CA GLN A 205 -1.01 4.96 -20.48
C GLN A 205 -1.38 3.60 -21.11
N ARG A 206 -1.56 2.55 -20.31
CA ARG A 206 -1.80 1.16 -20.74
C ARG A 206 -0.78 0.68 -21.77
N LYS A 207 0.46 1.18 -21.71
CA LYS A 207 1.52 0.77 -22.62
C LYS A 207 1.78 -0.71 -22.38
N ARG A 208 1.43 -1.55 -23.36
CA ARG A 208 1.74 -2.97 -23.33
C ARG A 208 3.19 -3.14 -23.78
N VAL A 209 3.89 -4.14 -23.24
CA VAL A 209 5.27 -4.52 -23.61
C VAL A 209 5.48 -4.62 -25.12
N LYS A 210 4.43 -4.90 -25.89
CA LYS A 210 4.47 -5.03 -27.36
C LYS A 210 4.51 -3.71 -28.13
N ASP A 211 4.12 -2.60 -27.50
CA ASP A 211 3.98 -1.28 -28.15
C ASP A 211 5.22 -0.39 -27.96
N SER A 212 6.12 -0.77 -27.05
CA SER A 212 7.42 -0.13 -26.86
C SER A 212 8.38 -0.56 -27.97
N LYS A 213 8.33 0.12 -29.12
CA LYS A 213 9.38 -0.02 -30.13
C LYS A 213 10.70 0.42 -29.52
N SER A 214 11.67 -0.49 -29.48
CA SER A 214 13.07 -0.21 -29.23
C SER A 214 13.51 0.92 -30.16
N VAL A 215 13.93 2.04 -29.59
CA VAL A 215 14.68 3.09 -30.30
C VAL A 215 16.15 2.70 -30.28
#